data_AF-A0A968AKU2-F1
#
_entry.id   AF-A0A968AKU2-F1
#
_cell.length_a   1.000
_cell.length_b   1.000
_cell.length_c   1.000
_cell.angle_alpha   90.00
_cell.angle_beta   90.00
_cell.angle_gamma   90.00
#
_symmetry.space_group_name_H-M   'P 1'
#
loop_
_entity.id
_entity.type
_entity.pdbx_description
1 polymer ?
#
loop_
_entity_poly.entity_id
_entity_poly.type
_entity_poly.pdbx_seq_one_letter_code
_entity_poly.pdbx_strand_id
1 'polypeptide(L)'
;ACKKIAQKYSGDDRRVIVVVDNTFLGPVWQHPIKRGADIVLYSATKFIGGHSDLIAGVCLGSKELMEPVRAMRTFLGNMADAWTGWLLMRSLETLKLRMTSQMKN
;
A
#
# COMPACT_ATOMS: atom_id res chain seq x y z
N ALA A 1 5.74 -17.79 2.26
CA ALA A 1 7.21 -17.93 2.16
C ALA A 1 7.92 -16.80 2.88
N CYS A 2 7.73 -15.53 2.49
CA CYS A 2 8.47 -14.37 3.05
C CYS A 2 8.38 -14.24 4.58
N LYS A 3 7.19 -14.39 5.19
CA LYS A 3 7.03 -14.38 6.65
C LYS A 3 7.92 -15.42 7.35
N LYS A 4 7.98 -16.64 6.83
CA LYS A 4 8.81 -17.71 7.41
C LYS A 4 10.30 -17.37 7.34
N ILE A 5 10.73 -16.75 6.23
CA ILE A 5 12.10 -16.28 6.07
C ILE A 5 12.40 -15.16 7.06
N ALA A 6 11.52 -14.16 7.19
CA ALA A 6 11.68 -13.07 8.14
C ALA A 6 11.74 -13.58 9.59
N GLN A 7 10.91 -14.55 9.96
CA GLN A 7 10.96 -15.20 11.27
C GLN A 7 12.29 -15.90 11.51
N LYS A 8 12.81 -16.65 10.52
CA LYS A 8 14.11 -17.33 10.62
C LYS A 8 15.27 -16.36 10.89
N TYR A 9 15.21 -15.15 10.34
CA TYR A 9 16.25 -14.13 10.49
C TYR A 9 15.93 -13.07 11.55
N SER A 10 14.80 -13.21 12.25
CA SER A 10 14.52 -12.40 13.43
C SER A 10 15.24 -13.00 14.63
N GLY A 11 15.85 -12.16 15.45
CA GLY A 11 16.45 -12.54 16.74
C GLY A 11 15.79 -11.77 17.88
N ASP A 12 16.24 -12.02 19.11
CA ASP A 12 15.63 -11.46 20.33
C ASP A 12 15.58 -9.93 20.32
N ASP A 13 16.65 -9.28 19.82
CA ASP A 13 16.76 -7.82 19.76
C ASP A 13 16.43 -7.22 18.37
N ARG A 14 16.09 -8.06 17.38
CA ARG A 14 15.90 -7.60 16.00
C ARG A 14 14.78 -8.35 15.29
N ARG A 15 13.68 -7.65 15.05
CA ARG A 15 12.59 -8.12 14.18
C ARG A 15 12.86 -7.72 12.72
N VAL A 16 12.75 -8.69 11.81
CA VAL A 16 12.78 -8.43 10.36
C VAL A 16 11.37 -8.10 9.87
N ILE A 17 11.19 -6.91 9.30
CA ILE A 17 9.91 -6.42 8.76
C ILE A 17 9.74 -6.90 7.32
N VAL A 18 8.58 -7.47 7.01
CA VAL A 18 8.18 -7.84 5.65
C VAL A 18 7.32 -6.73 5.05
N VAL A 19 7.87 -6.09 4.02
CA VAL A 19 7.15 -5.09 3.21
C VAL A 19 6.78 -5.72 1.87
N VAL A 20 5.54 -5.53 1.42
CA VAL A 20 5.06 -6.01 0.12
C VAL A 20 4.56 -4.84 -0.70
N ASP A 21 5.13 -4.62 -1.88
CA ASP A 21 4.50 -3.79 -2.90
C ASP A 21 3.38 -4.59 -3.57
N ASN A 22 2.14 -4.17 -3.35
CA ASN A 22 0.94 -4.82 -3.87
C ASN A 22 0.26 -3.97 -4.95
N THR A 23 1.03 -3.18 -5.69
CA THR A 23 0.51 -2.32 -6.77
C THR A 23 -0.22 -3.13 -7.85
N PHE A 24 0.28 -4.32 -8.20
CA PHE A 24 -0.19 -5.05 -9.38
C PHE A 24 -1.52 -5.75 -9.17
N LEU A 25 -1.63 -6.55 -8.10
CA LEU A 25 -2.89 -7.22 -7.75
C LEU A 25 -3.86 -6.26 -7.04
N GLY A 26 -3.34 -5.15 -6.52
CA GLY A 26 -4.10 -4.13 -5.84
C GLY A 26 -4.80 -4.64 -4.57
N PRO A 27 -5.57 -3.77 -3.91
CA PRO A 27 -6.29 -4.14 -2.70
C PRO A 27 -7.50 -5.06 -2.97
N VAL A 28 -7.88 -5.27 -4.24
CA VAL A 28 -9.04 -6.10 -4.63
C VAL A 28 -8.69 -7.58 -4.68
N TRP A 29 -7.56 -7.95 -5.28
CA TRP A 29 -7.23 -9.36 -5.55
C TRP A 29 -6.23 -9.96 -4.55
N GLN A 30 -5.48 -9.13 -3.81
CA GLN A 30 -4.56 -9.61 -2.80
C GLN A 30 -4.60 -8.75 -1.53
N HIS A 31 -4.52 -9.43 -0.38
CA HIS A 31 -4.42 -8.81 0.94
C HIS A 31 -3.17 -9.32 1.68
N PRO A 32 -1.97 -8.73 1.45
CA PRO A 32 -0.71 -9.27 1.99
C PRO A 32 -0.66 -9.29 3.53
N ILE A 33 -1.30 -8.33 4.21
CA ILE A 33 -1.36 -8.31 5.68
C ILE A 33 -2.05 -9.56 6.24
N LYS A 34 -3.13 -10.03 5.60
CA LYS A 34 -3.79 -11.28 5.98
C LYS A 34 -2.88 -12.50 5.78
N ARG A 35 -1.82 -12.37 4.98
CA ARG A 35 -0.78 -13.38 4.74
C ARG A 35 0.50 -13.14 5.56
N GLY A 36 0.47 -12.17 6.48
CA GLY A 36 1.52 -11.85 7.43
C GLY A 36 2.66 -10.99 6.91
N ALA A 37 2.39 -10.13 5.92
CA ALA A 37 3.20 -8.94 5.69
C ALA A 37 2.94 -7.91 6.81
N ASP A 38 3.96 -7.15 7.17
CA ASP A 38 3.88 -6.10 8.20
C ASP A 38 3.45 -4.75 7.60
N ILE A 39 3.96 -4.45 6.40
CA ILE A 39 3.64 -3.23 5.64
C ILE A 39 3.28 -3.60 4.21
N VAL A 40 2.30 -2.88 3.66
CA VAL A 40 1.92 -2.97 2.25
C VAL A 40 2.03 -1.61 1.60
N LEU A 41 2.69 -1.57 0.44
CA LEU A 41 2.84 -0.39 -0.38
C LEU A 41 1.97 -0.50 -1.63
N TYR A 42 1.49 0.64 -2.11
CA TYR A 42 0.81 0.76 -3.38
C TYR A 42 1.27 2.03 -4.10
N SER A 43 1.55 1.92 -5.39
CA SER A 43 1.51 3.07 -6.29
C SER A 43 0.04 3.39 -6.59
N ALA A 44 -0.51 4.38 -5.90
CA ALA A 44 -1.87 4.82 -6.10
C ALA A 44 -2.11 5.47 -7.47
N THR A 45 -1.06 5.85 -8.20
CA THR A 45 -1.07 6.23 -9.62
C THR A 45 -1.70 5.17 -10.54
N LYS A 46 -1.63 3.88 -10.16
CA LYS A 46 -2.00 2.75 -11.03
C LYS A 46 -3.49 2.41 -10.89
N PHE A 47 -3.83 1.17 -10.52
CA PHE A 47 -5.22 0.72 -10.45
C PHE A 47 -6.10 1.54 -9.50
N ILE A 48 -5.52 2.01 -8.37
CA ILE A 48 -6.24 2.84 -7.39
C ILE A 48 -6.72 4.15 -8.05
N GLY A 49 -5.81 4.91 -8.65
CA GLY A 49 -6.10 6.16 -9.36
C GLY A 49 -6.89 5.94 -10.64
N GLY A 50 -6.54 4.94 -11.44
CA GLY A 50 -7.35 4.37 -12.51
C GLY A 50 -7.62 5.24 -13.74
N HIS A 51 -7.32 6.53 -13.67
CA HIS A 51 -7.67 7.54 -14.68
C HIS A 51 -6.45 8.29 -15.23
N SER A 52 -5.24 7.88 -14.85
CA SER A 52 -3.97 8.47 -15.31
C SER A 52 -3.84 9.98 -15.06
N ASP A 53 -4.53 10.51 -14.06
CA ASP A 53 -4.67 11.95 -13.77
C ASP A 53 -4.07 12.37 -12.43
N LEU A 54 -3.40 11.46 -11.71
CA LEU A 54 -2.74 11.73 -10.42
C LEU A 54 -1.50 10.85 -10.22
N ILE A 55 -0.57 11.32 -9.39
CA ILE A 55 0.56 10.53 -8.89
C ILE A 55 0.49 10.50 -7.37
N ALA A 56 0.44 9.30 -6.79
CA ALA A 56 0.40 9.14 -5.33
C ALA A 56 0.93 7.78 -4.90
N GLY A 57 1.42 7.70 -3.66
CA GLY A 57 1.82 6.47 -2.99
C GLY A 57 0.99 6.25 -1.74
N VAL A 58 0.76 4.98 -1.39
CA VAL A 58 0.07 4.57 -0.16
C VAL A 58 0.93 3.56 0.59
N CYS A 59 1.05 3.75 1.90
CA CYS A 59 1.70 2.83 2.83
C CYS A 59 0.70 2.46 3.93
N LEU A 60 0.54 1.17 4.20
CA LEU A 60 -0.43 0.65 5.16
C LEU A 60 0.24 -0.42 6.03
N GLY A 61 0.02 -0.34 7.34
CA GLY A 61 0.54 -1.29 8.34
C GLY A 61 -0.07 -1.05 9.72
N SER A 62 0.50 -1.66 10.75
CA SER A 62 0.08 -1.41 12.14
C SER A 62 0.38 0.03 12.57
N LYS A 63 -0.35 0.54 13.57
CA LYS A 63 -0.12 1.89 14.12
C LYS A 63 1.35 2.09 14.55
N GLU A 64 1.91 1.12 15.26
CA GLU A 64 3.31 1.10 15.70
C GLU A 64 4.30 1.30 14.54
N LEU A 65 4.08 0.64 13.40
CA LEU A 65 4.94 0.80 12.22
C LEU A 65 4.65 2.08 11.44
N MET A 66 3.40 2.58 11.47
CA MET A 66 3.00 3.79 10.76
C MET A 66 3.40 5.07 11.48
N GLU A 67 3.61 5.05 12.80
CA GLU A 67 4.11 6.21 13.55
C GLU A 67 5.46 6.74 13.03
N PRO A 68 6.53 5.94 12.92
CA PRO A 68 7.80 6.41 12.35
C PRO A 68 7.68 6.77 10.87
N VAL A 69 6.87 6.05 10.09
CA VAL A 69 6.61 6.37 8.68
C VAL A 69 5.94 7.74 8.55
N ARG A 70 4.94 8.04 9.40
CA ARG A 70 4.26 9.33 9.43
C ARG A 70 5.20 10.44 9.86
N ALA A 71 6.03 10.21 10.89
CA ALA A 71 7.02 11.18 11.33
C ALA A 71 7.97 11.55 10.18
N MET A 72 8.56 10.54 9.53
CA MET A 72 9.44 10.74 8.38
C MET A 72 8.74 11.45 7.22
N ARG A 73 7.50 11.08 6.89
CA ARG A 73 6.69 11.74 5.86
C ARG A 73 6.48 13.23 6.16
N THR A 74 6.22 13.58 7.42
CA THR A 74 6.05 14.96 7.85
C THR A 74 7.36 15.75 7.72
N PHE A 75 8.49 15.17 8.15
CA PHE A 75 9.79 15.83 8.04
C PHE A 75 10.25 16.02 6.59
N LEU A 76 10.01 15.03 5.72
CA LEU A 76 10.39 15.09 4.30
C LEU A 76 9.42 15.90 3.44
N GLY A 77 8.22 16.23 3.94
CA GLY A 77 7.21 16.94 3.16
C GLY A 77 6.49 16.11 2.09
N ASN A 78 6.61 14.78 2.12
CA ASN A 78 6.06 13.86 1.10
C ASN A 78 4.56 13.58 1.28
N MET A 79 3.76 14.60 1.57
CA MET A 79 2.32 14.47 1.80
C MET A 79 1.56 14.70 0.49
N ALA A 80 0.50 13.92 0.25
CA ALA A 80 -0.43 14.22 -0.84
C ALA A 80 -1.21 15.49 -0.52
N ASP A 81 -1.39 16.35 -1.51
CA ASP A 81 -2.23 17.53 -1.39
C ASP A 81 -3.73 17.16 -1.36
N ALA A 82 -4.57 18.11 -0.96
CA ALA A 82 -6.00 17.88 -0.81
C ALA A 82 -6.71 17.51 -2.12
N TRP A 83 -6.25 18.03 -3.27
CA TRP A 83 -6.81 17.72 -4.57
C TRP A 83 -6.47 16.29 -5.00
N THR A 84 -5.22 15.87 -4.82
CA THR A 84 -4.82 14.46 -5.00
C THR A 84 -5.64 13.54 -4.09
N GLY A 85 -5.88 13.94 -2.84
CA GLY A 85 -6.76 13.20 -1.92
C GLY A 85 -8.20 13.05 -2.44
N TRP A 86 -8.78 14.11 -2.98
CA TRP A 86 -10.12 14.09 -3.57
C TRP A 86 -10.20 13.20 -4.82
N LEU A 87 -9.22 13.30 -5.73
CA LEU A 87 -9.14 12.45 -6.92
C LEU A 87 -9.04 10.96 -6.55
N LEU A 88 -8.28 10.63 -5.50
CA LEU A 88 -8.20 9.27 -5.00
C LEU A 88 -9.55 8.78 -4.47
N MET A 89 -10.27 9.59 -3.67
CA MET A 89 -11.60 9.24 -3.17
C MET A 89 -12.59 8.99 -4.32
N ARG A 90 -12.65 9.89 -5.32
CA ARG A 90 -13.44 9.72 -6.54
C ARG A 90 -13.11 8.40 -7.25
N SER A 91 -11.84 8.06 -7.38
CA SER A 91 -11.40 6.86 -8.09
C SER A 91 -11.70 5.56 -7.34
N LEU A 92 -11.72 5.58 -6.00
CA LEU A 92 -11.99 4.40 -5.17
C LEU A 92 -13.41 3.84 -5.37
N GLU A 93 -14.40 4.69 -5.61
CA GLU A 93 -15.81 4.30 -5.83
C GLU A 93 -15.98 3.27 -6.96
N THR A 94 -15.16 3.38 -8.01
CA THR A 94 -15.24 2.51 -9.19
C THR A 94 -14.16 1.44 -9.23
N LEU A 95 -13.28 1.37 -8.21
CA LEU A 95 -12.08 0.53 -8.24
C LEU A 95 -12.38 -0.94 -8.53
N LYS A 96 -13.30 -1.53 -7.78
CA LYS A 96 -13.65 -2.96 -7.92
C LYS A 96 -14.22 -3.26 -9.30
N LEU A 97 -15.10 -2.39 -9.81
CA LEU A 97 -15.72 -2.56 -11.13
C LEU A 97 -14.64 -2.51 -12.23
N ARG A 98 -13.78 -1.48 -12.21
CA ARG A 98 -12.68 -1.32 -13.18
C ARG A 98 -11.74 -2.52 -13.17
N MET A 99 -11.26 -2.94 -12.00
CA MET A 99 -10.32 -4.06 -11.89
C MET A 99 -10.96 -5.40 -12.28
N THR A 100 -12.25 -5.60 -12.04
CA THR A 100 -12.97 -6.81 -12.48
C THR A 100 -13.11 -6.86 -13.99
N SER A 101 -13.44 -5.75 -14.64
CA SER A 101 -13.50 -5.68 -16.10
C SER A 101 -12.12 -5.89 -16.73
N GLN A 102 -11.07 -5.28 -16.17
CA GLN A 102 -9.69 -5.44 -16.64
C GLN A 102 -9.15 -6.87 -16.51
N MET A 103 -9.62 -7.64 -15.53
CA MET A 103 -9.25 -9.05 -15.38
C MET A 103 -9.93 -9.95 -16.43
N LYS A 104 -11.11 -9.57 -16.91
CA LYS A 104 -11.89 -10.36 -17.87
C LYS A 104 -11.43 -10.16 -19.32
N ASN A 105 -10.93 -8.96 -19.63
CA ASN A 105 -10.41 -8.58 -20.94
C ASN A 105 -9.01 -9.17 -21.15
#